data_AF-A0A075KCS7-F1
#
_entry.id   AF-A0A075KCS7-F1
#
_cell.length_a   1.000
_cell.length_b   1.000
_cell.length_c   1.000
_cell.angle_alpha   90.00
_cell.angle_beta   90.00
_cell.angle_gamma   90.00
#
_symmetry.space_group_name_H-M   'P 1'
#
loop_
_entity.id
_entity.type
_entity.pdbx_description
1 polymer ?
#
loop_
_entity_poly.entity_id
_entity_poly.type
_entity_poly.pdbx_seq_one_letter_code
_entity_poly.pdbx_strand_id
1 'polypeptide(L)' 'MDYVFLLLALLAGIHGISFCLWLKKNGNGFGAFGVFVLVFFNIALPIYHMISEGL' A
#
# COMPACT_ATOMS: atom_id res chain seq x y z
N MET A 1 -10.38 -5.84 15.45
CA MET A 1 -9.34 -6.44 14.58
C MET A 1 -8.87 -5.45 13.52
N ASP A 2 -9.68 -4.44 13.23
CA ASP A 2 -9.51 -3.50 12.13
C ASP A 2 -8.30 -2.59 12.33
N TYR A 3 -8.01 -2.19 13.56
CA TYR A 3 -6.80 -1.45 13.89
C TYR A 3 -5.50 -2.25 13.66
N VAL A 4 -5.53 -3.57 13.85
CA VAL A 4 -4.38 -4.46 13.56
C VAL A 4 -4.20 -4.58 12.05
N PHE A 5 -5.29 -4.77 11.31
CA PHE A 5 -5.24 -4.77 9.84
C PHE A 5 -4.77 -3.43 9.26
N LEU A 6 -5.21 -2.31 9.84
CA LEU A 6 -4.75 -0.97 9.45
C LEU A 6 -3.25 -0.80 9.69
N LEU A 7 -2.76 -1.23 10.87
CA LEU A 7 -1.33 -1.19 11.18
C LEU A 7 -0.50 -2.05 10.21
N LEU A 8 -0.97 -3.26 9.90
CA LEU A 8 -0.32 -4.14 8.93
C LEU A 8 -0.34 -3.56 7.51
N ALA A 9 -1.45 -2.93 7.10
CA ALA A 9 -1.56 -2.24 5.82
C ALA A 9 -0.58 -1.06 5.73
N LEU A 10 -0.41 -0.28 6.80
CA LEU A 10 0.57 0.80 6.85
C LEU A 10 2.01 0.28 6.76
N LEU A 11 2.35 -0.78 7.49
CA LEU A 11 3.68 -1.41 7.42
C LEU A 11 3.96 -1.98 6.02
N ALA A 12 2.99 -2.67 5.43
CA ALA A 12 3.08 -3.17 4.06
C ALA A 12 3.23 -2.01 3.06
N GLY A 13 2.53 -0.90 3.27
CA GLY A 13 2.66 0.31 2.47
C GLY A 13 4.05 0.93 2.53
N ILE A 14 4.64 1.07 3.73
CA ILE A 14 6.01 1.58 3.91
C ILE A 14 7.03 0.70 3.16
N HIS A 15 6.91 -0.62 3.33
CA HIS A 15 7.78 -1.58 2.64
C HIS A 15 7.59 -1.50 1.11
N GLY A 16 6.35 -1.49 0.63
CA GLY A 16 6.03 -1.42 -0.78
C GLY A 16 6.49 -0.12 -1.46
N ILE A 17 6.41 1.03 -0.78
CA ILE A 17 6.97 2.30 -1.28
C ILE A 17 8.49 2.20 -1.38
N SER A 18 9.16 1.66 -0.36
CA SER A 18 10.62 1.47 -0.38
C SER A 18 11.05 0.58 -1.55
N PHE A 19 10.31 -0.49 -1.82
CA PHE A 19 10.55 -1.37 -2.95
C PHE A 19 10.23 -0.71 -4.30
N CYS A 20 9.16 0.08 -4.40
CA CYS A 20 8.84 0.89 -5.59
C CYS A 20 9.97 1.87 -5.93
N LEU A 21 10.50 2.58 -4.93
CA LEU A 21 11.63 3.49 -5.10
C LEU A 21 12.89 2.74 -5.56
N TRP A 22 13.12 1.53 -5.03
CA TRP A 22 14.21 0.67 -5.49
C TRP A 22 14.02 0.23 -6.95
N LEU A 23 12.83 -0.22 -7.35
CA LEU A 23 12.51 -0.59 -8.74
C LEU A 23 12.75 0.56 -9.70
N LYS A 24 12.29 1.77 -9.35
CA LYS A 24 12.50 2.98 -10.14
C LYS A 24 13.99 3.31 -10.30
N LYS A 25 14.78 3.18 -9.22
CA LYS A 25 16.24 3.41 -9.25
C LYS A 25 16.99 2.40 -10.12
N ASN A 26 16.47 1.18 -10.26
CA ASN A 26 17.06 0.12 -11.09
C ASN A 26 16.51 0.10 -12.53
N GLY A 27 15.86 1.18 -12.98
CA GLY A 27 15.35 1.31 -14.35
C GLY A 27 14.04 0.54 -14.63
N ASN A 28 13.47 -0.13 -13.63
CA ASN A 28 12.19 -0.84 -13.78
C ASN A 28 11.01 0.07 -13.46
N GLY A 29 10.74 1.04 -14.34
CA GLY A 29 9.65 2.01 -14.18
C GLY A 29 8.25 1.37 -14.19
N PHE A 30 8.03 0.36 -15.03
CA PHE A 30 6.75 -0.35 -15.11
C PHE A 30 6.46 -1.14 -13.83
N GLY A 31 7.47 -1.87 -13.31
CA GLY A 31 7.37 -2.55 -12.03
C GLY A 31 7.14 -1.57 -10.87
N ALA A 32 7.83 -0.43 -10.88
CA ALA A 32 7.63 0.60 -9.86
C ALA A 32 6.19 1.14 -9.86
N PHE A 33 5.63 1.42 -11.06
CA PHE A 33 4.24 1.83 -11.19
C PHE A 33 3.26 0.75 -10.70
N GLY A 34 3.47 -0.51 -11.08
CA GLY A 34 2.64 -1.63 -10.62
C GLY A 34 2.62 -1.76 -9.09
N VAL A 35 3.80 -1.73 -8.46
CA VAL A 35 3.91 -1.79 -6.98
C VAL A 35 3.26 -0.57 -6.34
N PHE A 36 3.43 0.63 -6.91
CA PHE A 36 2.81 1.85 -6.39
C PHE A 36 1.28 1.74 -6.36
N VAL A 37 0.67 1.25 -7.44
CA VAL A 37 -0.78 1.03 -7.53
C VAL A 37 -1.24 0.00 -6.48
N LEU A 38 -0.50 -1.10 -6.32
CA LEU A 38 -0.81 -2.12 -5.32
C LEU A 38 -0.75 -1.56 -3.89
N VAL A 39 0.27 -0.75 -3.57
CA VAL A 39 0.37 -0.10 -2.26
C VAL A 39 -0.79 0.86 -2.02
N PHE A 40 -1.17 1.64 -3.04
CA PHE A 40 -2.30 2.55 -2.94
C PHE A 40 -3.59 1.80 -2.58
N PHE A 41 -3.91 0.71 -3.29
CA PHE A 41 -5.09 -0.09 -2.99
C PHE A 41 -4.98 -0.83 -1.65
N ASN A 42 -3.80 -1.31 -1.27
CA ASN A 42 -3.58 -1.97 0.01
C ASN A 42 -3.93 -1.07 1.21
N ILE A 43 -3.69 0.24 1.11
CA ILE A 43 -4.03 1.21 2.16
C ILE A 43 -5.48 1.71 1.99
N ALA A 44 -5.91 1.99 0.76
CA ALA A 44 -7.23 2.58 0.48
C ALA A 44 -8.40 1.63 0.81
N LEU A 45 -8.27 0.33 0.53
CA LEU A 45 -9.33 -0.66 0.77
C LEU A 45 -9.70 -0.81 2.26
N PRO A 46 -8.74 -1.04 3.19
CA PRO A 46 -9.04 -1.09 4.62
C PRO A 46 -9.68 0.20 5.13
N ILE A 47 -9.19 1.36 4.68
CA ILE A 47 -9.75 2.67 5.08
C ILE A 47 -11.19 2.80 4.57
N TYR A 48 -11.43 2.47 3.30
CA TYR A 48 -12.78 2.49 2.72
C TYR A 48 -13.71 1.54 3.46
N HIS A 49 -13.24 0.34 3.79
CA HIS A 49 -14.00 -0.64 4.55
C HIS A 49 -14.37 -0.10 5.94
N MET A 50 -13.42 0.49 6.67
CA MET A 50 -13.69 1.13 7.96
C MET A 50 -14.71 2.27 7.85
N ILE A 51 -14.63 3.11 6.81
CA ILE A 51 -15.62 4.19 6.59
C ILE A 51 -17.00 3.61 6.23
N SER A 52 -17.03 2.58 5.38
CA SER A 52 -18.27 1.97 4.89
C SER A 52 -18.99 1.14 5.96
N GLU A 53 -18.25 0.49 6.84
CA GLU A 53 -18.80 -0.23 7.99
C GLU A 53 -19.16 0.72 9.15
N GLY A 54 -18.92 2.02 8.97
CA GLY A 54 -19.25 3.04 9.94
C GLY A 54 -18.25 3.07 11.08
N LEU A 55 -17.09 3.66 10.80
CA LEU A 55 -16.24 4.27 11.83
C LEU A 55 -17.07 4.84 12.98
#